data_AF-A0A3Q3X1G2-F1
#
_entry.id   AF-A0A3Q3X1G2-F1
#
_cell.length_a   1.000
_cell.length_b   1.000
_cell.length_c   1.000
_cell.angle_alpha   90.00
_cell.angle_beta   90.00
_cell.angle_gamma   90.00
#
_symmetry.space_group_name_H-M   'P 1'
#
loop_
_entity.id
_entity.type
_entity.pdbx_description
1 polymer ?
#
loop_
_entity_poly.entity_id
_entity_poly.type
_entity_poly.pdbx_seq_one_letter_code
_entity_poly.pdbx_strand_id
1 'polypeptide(L)'
;MCCSNFRESDEHERILGVEANKGAIAVMVVIVCVCVCVCVCVCVCGMTKGSCPERLLGEERKRTCSRPCKADKDCGNKRQCLCDGHCGLSCVAPGRTCPWPLPPSENSAARLLSPKPIFSALLEVRCEPGFTLPSGLDVTIRRCQGDRQWSGDEPICTGGFQLFPASLLVPSCCPLPDEVINTFSIQGDATVGTSIRYSCLADTVGSSENYCQENQTWQYPHPICKKVYCQPPKEVEQGYVVAVQKTEYEVGFEIHYLCKKNFLLDGPQTVTCLSNGSWSAPPPYCRARCLIPAERSRVVIGGVKRWPFDVTDGMVPHGENVMFYCKHPHKQCGFTAAQACFDGKLQPPACYLEPTWFQYKLFPHRLVSEIEACESGDVE
;
A
#
# COMPACT_ATOMS: atom_id res chain seq x y z
N MET A 1 -33.28 -48.96 21.65
CA MET A 1 -33.51 -49.56 20.32
C MET A 1 -32.37 -49.13 19.43
N CYS A 2 -31.61 -50.12 18.94
CA CYS A 2 -30.37 -50.06 18.15
C CYS A 2 -29.19 -49.36 18.86
N CYS A 3 -28.29 -50.03 19.59
CA CYS A 3 -27.30 -51.06 19.19
C CYS A 3 -26.41 -50.61 18.01
N SER A 4 -25.08 -50.72 17.97
CA SER A 4 -24.06 -51.30 18.87
C SER A 4 -22.68 -51.21 18.17
N ASN A 5 -21.61 -51.26 18.97
CA ASN A 5 -20.26 -51.82 18.70
C ASN A 5 -19.21 -50.98 17.93
N PHE A 6 -17.90 -51.00 18.22
CA PHE A 6 -16.98 -51.65 19.19
C PHE A 6 -15.64 -50.85 19.01
N ARG A 7 -14.73 -50.66 19.97
CA ARG A 7 -13.79 -51.65 20.48
C ARG A 7 -12.97 -51.09 21.68
N GLU A 8 -12.87 -51.92 22.71
CA GLU A 8 -12.16 -51.81 23.98
C GLU A 8 -10.64 -52.16 23.93
N SER A 9 -10.03 -52.04 25.12
CA SER A 9 -8.89 -52.76 25.73
C SER A 9 -7.57 -51.95 25.80
N ASP A 10 -7.16 -51.45 26.98
CA ASP A 10 -6.49 -52.14 28.13
C ASP A 10 -4.98 -52.36 27.83
N GLU A 11 -3.98 -52.29 28.72
CA GLU A 11 -3.80 -52.05 30.16
C GLU A 11 -2.26 -51.92 30.41
N HIS A 12 -1.84 -51.82 31.69
CA HIS A 12 -0.49 -52.03 32.27
C HIS A 12 0.53 -50.86 32.21
N GLU A 13 1.12 -50.28 33.27
CA GLU A 13 1.42 -50.54 34.70
C GLU A 13 2.95 -50.65 35.00
N ARG A 14 3.45 -49.70 35.84
CA ARG A 14 4.66 -49.68 36.74
C ARG A 14 6.08 -49.84 36.09
N ILE A 15 7.18 -49.22 36.53
CA ILE A 15 7.85 -49.17 37.86
C ILE A 15 8.91 -48.01 37.95
N LEU A 16 8.87 -47.30 39.08
CA LEU A 16 9.87 -46.59 39.94
C LEU A 16 11.29 -46.11 39.47
N GLY A 17 11.68 -44.95 40.03
CA GLY A 17 13.08 -44.58 40.36
C GLY A 17 13.35 -43.06 40.48
N VAL A 18 12.74 -42.36 41.45
CA VAL A 18 13.40 -41.62 42.56
C VAL A 18 14.75 -40.95 42.24
N GLU A 19 14.74 -39.61 42.19
CA GLU A 19 15.67 -38.77 42.95
C GLU A 19 15.06 -37.38 43.19
N ALA A 20 15.03 -36.97 44.46
CA ALA A 20 14.51 -35.68 44.90
C ALA A 20 15.67 -34.69 45.04
N ASN A 21 15.49 -33.43 44.61
CA ASN A 21 15.12 -32.30 45.49
C ASN A 21 15.63 -30.94 44.96
N LYS A 22 14.80 -29.90 45.19
CA LYS A 22 15.05 -28.45 45.26
C LYS A 22 14.97 -27.60 43.97
N GLY A 23 13.99 -26.69 43.97
CA GLY A 23 14.10 -25.38 43.33
C GLY A 23 12.96 -25.01 42.38
N ALA A 24 11.76 -24.76 42.92
CA ALA A 24 10.65 -24.17 42.18
C ALA A 24 11.04 -22.75 41.70
N ILE A 25 11.33 -22.62 40.40
CA ILE A 25 11.38 -21.35 39.69
C ILE A 25 10.53 -21.50 38.42
N ALA A 26 9.65 -20.52 38.26
CA ALA A 26 8.82 -20.23 37.09
C ALA A 26 7.53 -21.04 36.94
N VAL A 27 6.47 -20.28 36.61
CA VAL A 27 5.12 -20.69 36.23
C VAL A 27 4.16 -20.89 37.41
N MET A 28 3.78 -19.77 38.04
CA MET A 28 2.41 -19.61 38.56
C MET A 28 1.80 -18.36 37.94
N VAL A 29 0.86 -18.67 37.06
CA VAL A 29 -0.16 -17.80 36.51
C VAL A 29 -1.05 -17.33 37.68
N VAL A 30 -1.22 -16.00 37.77
CA VAL A 30 -2.45 -15.30 38.16
C VAL A 30 -2.61 -14.82 39.61
N ILE A 31 -3.14 -13.58 39.67
CA ILE A 31 -3.73 -12.78 40.74
C ILE A 31 -2.80 -11.95 41.64
N VAL A 32 -2.65 -10.66 41.31
CA VAL A 32 -3.16 -9.49 42.08
C VAL A 32 -2.29 -8.24 41.79
N CYS A 33 -2.95 -7.22 41.20
CA CYS A 33 -2.69 -5.78 41.28
C CYS A 33 -1.24 -5.25 41.28
N VAL A 34 -0.80 -4.71 40.14
CA VAL A 34 -0.55 -3.25 40.00
C VAL A 34 -0.79 -2.85 38.54
N CYS A 35 -2.06 -2.66 38.16
CA CYS A 35 -2.39 -1.81 37.02
C CYS A 35 -2.17 -0.36 37.48
N VAL A 36 -1.04 0.25 37.11
CA VAL A 36 -0.91 1.70 37.18
C VAL A 36 -1.79 2.27 36.07
N CYS A 37 -2.94 2.79 36.49
CA CYS A 37 -3.86 3.56 35.67
C CYS A 37 -3.15 4.80 35.09
N VAL A 38 -2.90 4.79 33.78
CA VAL A 38 -2.94 6.03 32.99
C VAL A 38 -4.27 6.00 32.27
N CYS A 39 -5.28 6.60 32.91
CA CYS A 39 -6.58 6.84 32.31
C CYS A 39 -6.44 7.90 31.21
N VAL A 40 -6.10 7.49 29.99
CA VAL A 40 -6.47 8.28 28.81
C VAL A 40 -7.91 7.92 28.50
N CYS A 41 -8.84 8.74 28.98
CA CYS A 41 -10.22 8.69 28.55
C CYS A 41 -10.28 9.17 27.10
N VAL A 42 -9.97 8.28 26.14
CA VAL A 42 -10.38 8.48 24.76
C VAL A 42 -11.87 8.22 24.71
N CYS A 43 -12.64 9.30 24.73
CA CYS A 43 -14.06 9.26 24.40
C CYS A 43 -14.18 8.79 22.95
N VAL A 44 -14.38 7.48 22.76
CA VAL A 44 -14.72 6.90 21.45
C VAL A 44 -16.15 7.31 21.13
N CYS A 45 -16.32 8.49 20.54
CA CYS A 45 -17.53 8.83 19.83
C CYS A 45 -17.39 8.27 18.42
N GLY A 46 -17.86 7.04 18.21
CA GLY A 46 -17.80 6.38 16.93
C GLY A 46 -18.57 7.16 15.87
N MET A 47 -17.87 7.62 14.83
CA MET A 47 -18.47 7.98 13.55
C MET A 47 -17.63 7.35 12.43
N THR A 48 -18.33 6.61 11.58
CA THR A 48 -17.80 5.81 10.48
C THR A 48 -17.21 6.66 9.35
N LYS A 49 -16.22 6.09 8.66
CA LYS A 49 -15.59 6.51 7.39
C LYS A 49 -16.39 7.52 6.55
N GLY A 50 -15.70 8.54 6.05
CA GLY A 50 -16.22 9.59 5.17
C GLY A 50 -16.82 9.10 3.85
N SER A 51 -18.03 8.57 3.90
CA SER A 51 -19.03 8.80 2.86
C SER A 51 -19.90 9.98 3.29
N CYS A 52 -20.43 10.73 2.32
CA CYS A 52 -21.56 11.62 2.62
C CYS A 52 -22.65 10.78 3.31
N PRO A 53 -23.26 11.26 4.41
CA PRO A 53 -24.25 10.46 5.14
C PRO A 53 -25.39 10.04 4.22
N GLU A 54 -25.93 8.84 4.43
CA GLU A 54 -27.07 8.37 3.66
C GLU A 54 -28.26 9.31 3.82
N ARG A 55 -28.94 9.61 2.71
CA ARG A 55 -30.08 10.52 2.68
C ARG A 55 -31.20 9.92 3.53
N LEU A 56 -31.55 10.59 4.63
CA LEU A 56 -32.69 10.20 5.46
C LEU A 56 -33.99 10.43 4.68
N LEU A 57 -34.59 9.36 4.17
CA LEU A 57 -35.94 9.37 3.59
C LEU A 57 -36.95 9.24 4.74
N GLY A 58 -37.22 10.37 5.41
CA GLY A 58 -38.21 10.48 6.46
C GLY A 58 -39.39 11.35 6.03
N GLU A 59 -40.61 10.90 6.33
CA GLU A 59 -41.91 11.45 5.96
C GLU A 59 -42.26 12.78 6.68
N GLU A 60 -41.28 13.59 7.03
CA GLU A 60 -41.50 14.88 7.69
C GLU A 60 -41.45 16.03 6.68
N ARG A 61 -42.63 16.58 6.40
CA ARG A 61 -42.94 17.66 5.44
C ARG A 61 -42.30 19.03 5.77
N LYS A 62 -41.08 19.11 6.30
CA LYS A 62 -40.42 20.40 6.61
C LYS A 62 -39.02 20.62 6.00
N ARG A 63 -38.38 19.63 5.39
CA ARG A 63 -37.03 19.84 4.79
C ARG A 63 -36.98 19.45 3.31
N THR A 64 -36.81 20.44 2.44
CA THR A 64 -36.88 20.27 0.98
C THR A 64 -35.49 19.94 0.42
N CYS A 65 -35.04 18.70 0.56
CA CYS A 65 -33.75 18.29 0.00
C CYS A 65 -33.75 18.35 -1.54
N SER A 66 -32.66 18.87 -2.13
CA SER A 66 -32.46 18.89 -3.59
C SER A 66 -32.38 17.47 -4.20
N ARG A 67 -32.52 17.34 -5.53
CA ARG A 67 -32.52 16.04 -6.23
C ARG A 67 -31.25 15.23 -5.89
N PRO A 68 -31.35 13.94 -5.51
CA PRO A 68 -30.18 13.13 -5.21
C PRO A 68 -29.31 12.87 -6.45
N CYS A 69 -28.03 12.59 -6.25
CA CYS A 69 -27.05 12.33 -7.32
C CYS A 69 -25.94 11.39 -6.86
N LYS A 70 -25.20 10.79 -7.80
CA LYS A 70 -23.97 10.03 -7.52
C LYS A 70 -22.74 10.71 -8.13
N ALA A 71 -22.91 11.44 -9.24
CA ALA A 71 -21.87 12.21 -9.90
C ALA A 71 -22.44 13.49 -10.54
N ASP A 72 -21.57 14.45 -10.88
CA ASP A 72 -21.98 15.75 -11.47
C ASP A 72 -22.83 15.61 -12.75
N LYS A 73 -22.59 14.56 -13.54
CA LYS A 73 -23.36 14.23 -14.75
C LYS A 73 -24.84 13.95 -14.47
N ASP A 74 -25.17 13.54 -13.24
CA ASP A 74 -26.55 13.27 -12.83
C ASP A 74 -27.30 14.58 -12.54
N CYS A 75 -26.61 15.72 -12.58
CA CYS A 75 -27.15 17.05 -12.32
C CYS A 75 -27.28 17.86 -13.63
N GLY A 76 -28.36 18.62 -13.75
CA GLY A 76 -28.58 19.47 -14.93
C GLY A 76 -27.58 20.63 -15.02
N ASN A 77 -27.49 21.26 -16.20
CA ASN A 77 -26.56 22.37 -16.46
C ASN A 77 -26.56 23.41 -15.33
N LYS A 78 -25.36 23.74 -14.81
CA LYS A 78 -25.06 24.65 -13.68
C LYS A 78 -25.21 24.07 -12.26
N ARG A 79 -25.49 22.78 -12.10
CA ARG A 79 -25.54 22.09 -10.78
C ARG A 79 -24.43 21.05 -10.66
N GLN A 80 -23.94 20.85 -9.45
CA GLN A 80 -22.91 19.88 -9.09
C GLN A 80 -23.44 18.92 -8.03
N CYS A 81 -22.91 17.70 -8.00
CA CYS A 81 -23.27 16.68 -7.04
C CYS A 81 -22.44 16.86 -5.77
N LEU A 82 -23.02 17.54 -4.79
CA LEU A 82 -22.32 17.94 -3.58
C LEU A 82 -23.01 17.37 -2.34
N CYS A 83 -22.23 17.17 -1.27
CA CYS A 83 -22.75 16.67 -0.01
C CYS A 83 -23.51 17.76 0.75
N ASP A 84 -24.83 17.63 0.83
CA ASP A 84 -25.76 18.61 1.40
C ASP A 84 -26.18 18.23 2.84
N GLY A 85 -25.18 17.88 3.67
CA GLY A 85 -25.39 17.45 5.06
C GLY A 85 -26.33 16.25 5.14
N HIS A 86 -27.42 16.36 5.91
CA HIS A 86 -28.39 15.27 6.12
C HIS A 86 -29.17 14.85 4.86
N CYS A 87 -29.13 15.66 3.79
CA CYS A 87 -29.74 15.33 2.51
C CYS A 87 -28.90 14.38 1.65
N GLY A 88 -27.70 14.00 2.13
CA GLY A 88 -26.74 13.21 1.37
C GLY A 88 -26.23 13.92 0.12
N LEU A 89 -25.77 13.15 -0.87
CA LEU A 89 -25.37 13.68 -2.17
C LEU A 89 -26.57 14.24 -2.93
N SER A 90 -26.55 15.55 -3.20
CA SER A 90 -27.64 16.28 -3.86
C SER A 90 -27.12 17.23 -4.95
N CYS A 91 -27.95 17.45 -5.97
CA CYS A 91 -27.67 18.38 -7.07
C CYS A 91 -27.84 19.84 -6.63
N VAL A 92 -26.74 20.44 -6.22
CA VAL A 92 -26.65 21.79 -5.68
C VAL A 92 -26.17 22.78 -6.75
N ALA A 93 -26.69 24.00 -6.75
CA ALA A 93 -26.16 25.10 -7.56
C ALA A 93 -25.16 25.93 -6.73
N PRO A 94 -23.84 25.82 -6.96
CA PRO A 94 -22.83 26.42 -6.08
C PRO A 94 -22.91 27.94 -5.98
N GLY A 95 -23.39 28.60 -7.03
CA GLY A 95 -23.57 30.06 -7.09
C GLY A 95 -24.82 30.59 -6.40
N ARG A 96 -25.60 29.76 -5.69
CA ARG A 96 -26.76 30.22 -4.92
C ARG A 96 -26.32 30.61 -3.51
N THR A 97 -26.88 31.71 -3.02
CA THR A 97 -26.61 32.25 -1.69
C THR A 97 -27.77 32.03 -0.73
N CYS A 98 -27.46 31.75 0.53
CA CYS A 98 -28.39 31.80 1.64
C CYS A 98 -28.67 33.26 2.08
N PRO A 99 -29.79 33.52 2.78
CA PRO A 99 -30.14 34.85 3.28
C PRO A 99 -29.02 35.44 4.17
N TRP A 100 -28.58 36.64 3.82
CA TRP A 100 -27.61 37.45 4.57
C TRP A 100 -27.66 38.92 4.11
N PRO A 101 -27.60 39.92 5.00
CA PRO A 101 -27.64 39.81 6.46
C PRO A 101 -28.98 39.25 6.95
N LEU A 102 -28.96 38.51 8.07
CA LEU A 102 -30.20 38.08 8.71
C LEU A 102 -30.93 39.29 9.33
N PRO A 103 -32.28 39.26 9.42
CA PRO A 103 -33.00 40.30 10.13
C PRO A 103 -32.52 40.40 11.59
N PRO A 104 -32.57 41.59 12.21
CA PRO A 104 -32.14 41.77 13.58
C PRO A 104 -32.98 40.91 14.52
N SER A 105 -32.31 40.20 15.43
CA SER A 105 -32.92 39.40 16.50
C SER A 105 -32.70 40.12 17.82
N GLU A 106 -33.73 40.19 18.67
CA GLU A 106 -33.65 40.87 19.97
C GLU A 106 -32.71 40.18 20.96
N ASN A 107 -32.48 38.86 20.82
CA ASN A 107 -31.76 38.05 21.81
C ASN A 107 -30.59 37.25 21.22
N SER A 108 -30.22 37.51 19.96
CA SER A 108 -29.11 36.81 19.30
C SER A 108 -28.40 37.65 18.25
N ALA A 109 -27.08 37.45 18.14
CA ALA A 109 -26.24 38.05 17.13
C ALA A 109 -25.76 36.99 16.14
N ALA A 110 -25.94 37.26 14.84
CA ALA A 110 -25.49 36.38 13.78
C ALA A 110 -24.21 36.94 13.13
N ARG A 111 -23.18 36.10 12.99
CA ARG A 111 -21.91 36.44 12.36
C ARG A 111 -21.58 35.45 11.27
N LEU A 112 -21.42 35.95 10.04
CA LEU A 112 -20.97 35.11 8.94
C LEU A 112 -19.47 34.79 9.13
N LEU A 113 -19.16 33.50 9.27
CA LEU A 113 -17.78 33.02 9.41
C LEU A 113 -17.09 32.89 8.05
N SER A 114 -17.87 32.63 7.00
CA SER A 114 -17.39 32.56 5.64
C SER A 114 -17.39 33.94 4.95
N PRO A 115 -16.54 34.16 3.93
CA PRO A 115 -16.47 35.45 3.24
C PRO A 115 -17.75 35.81 2.45
N LYS A 116 -18.53 34.81 2.03
CA LYS A 116 -19.79 34.97 1.30
C LYS A 116 -20.81 33.92 1.75
N PRO A 117 -22.13 34.21 1.75
CA PRO A 117 -23.18 33.29 2.19
C PRO A 117 -23.56 32.28 1.09
N ILE A 118 -22.58 31.67 0.42
CA ILE A 118 -22.79 30.68 -0.65
C ILE A 118 -22.94 29.26 -0.08
N PHE A 119 -23.25 28.26 -0.92
CA PHE A 119 -23.35 26.87 -0.48
C PHE A 119 -22.15 26.43 0.37
N SER A 120 -22.43 25.74 1.48
CA SER A 120 -21.47 25.32 2.52
C SER A 120 -20.85 26.44 3.36
N ALA A 121 -21.20 27.71 3.15
CA ALA A 121 -20.82 28.79 4.05
C ALA A 121 -21.28 28.50 5.47
N LEU A 122 -20.53 28.99 6.45
CA LEU A 122 -20.80 28.85 7.88
C LEU A 122 -21.25 30.19 8.47
N LEU A 123 -22.29 30.09 9.28
CA LEU A 123 -22.87 31.18 10.04
C LEU A 123 -22.86 30.80 11.52
N GLU A 124 -22.26 31.63 12.34
CA GLU A 124 -22.37 31.53 13.80
C GLU A 124 -23.58 32.34 14.24
N VAL A 125 -24.45 31.76 15.06
CA VAL A 125 -25.48 32.49 15.80
C VAL A 125 -25.17 32.34 17.29
N ARG A 126 -24.93 33.47 17.95
CA ARG A 126 -24.62 33.55 19.37
C ARG A 126 -25.76 34.24 20.10
N CYS A 127 -26.29 33.62 21.14
CA CYS A 127 -27.25 34.25 22.03
C CYS A 127 -26.58 35.39 22.80
N GLU A 128 -27.33 36.44 23.08
CA GLU A 128 -26.82 37.52 23.92
C GLU A 128 -26.56 37.03 25.35
N PRO A 129 -25.66 37.70 26.11
CA PRO A 129 -25.35 37.31 27.48
C PRO A 129 -26.62 37.16 28.34
N GLY A 130 -26.79 36.00 28.98
CA GLY A 130 -27.97 35.69 29.80
C GLY A 130 -29.06 34.90 29.06
N PHE A 131 -28.91 34.66 27.76
CA PHE A 131 -29.78 33.80 26.97
C PHE A 131 -29.04 32.55 26.50
N THR A 132 -29.75 31.44 26.44
CA THR A 132 -29.22 30.17 25.93
C THR A 132 -30.22 29.54 24.96
N LEU A 133 -29.69 28.74 24.04
CA LEU A 133 -30.48 27.87 23.18
C LEU A 133 -31.18 26.78 24.03
N PRO A 134 -32.21 26.10 23.49
CA PRO A 134 -32.84 24.97 24.17
C PRO A 134 -31.88 23.82 24.51
N SER A 135 -30.73 23.75 23.82
CA SER A 135 -29.64 22.81 24.10
C SER A 135 -28.76 23.19 25.29
N GLY A 136 -29.00 24.32 25.94
CA GLY A 136 -28.17 24.87 27.02
C GLY A 136 -26.87 25.54 26.54
N LEU A 137 -26.65 25.63 25.23
CA LEU A 137 -25.50 26.30 24.62
C LEU A 137 -25.83 27.77 24.33
N ASP A 138 -24.83 28.63 24.33
CA ASP A 138 -24.95 30.05 23.95
C ASP A 138 -24.65 30.29 22.46
N VAL A 139 -24.20 29.26 21.73
CA VAL A 139 -23.78 29.36 20.34
C VAL A 139 -24.22 28.16 19.51
N THR A 140 -24.56 28.41 18.24
CA THR A 140 -24.81 27.38 17.24
C THR A 140 -24.20 27.77 15.89
N ILE A 141 -23.70 26.77 15.16
CA ILE A 141 -23.14 26.96 13.81
C ILE A 141 -24.12 26.38 12.80
N ARG A 142 -24.50 27.19 11.82
CA ARG A 142 -25.39 26.81 10.73
C ARG A 142 -24.63 26.81 9.42
N ARG A 143 -24.97 25.86 8.54
CA ARG A 143 -24.38 25.69 7.22
C ARG A 143 -25.38 26.04 6.13
N CYS A 144 -24.95 26.78 5.11
CA CYS A 144 -25.80 27.07 3.96
C CYS A 144 -26.03 25.81 3.10
N GLN A 145 -27.28 25.41 2.95
CA GLN A 145 -27.71 24.18 2.27
C GLN A 145 -28.10 24.43 0.80
N GLY A 146 -28.28 23.34 0.05
CA GLY A 146 -28.60 23.38 -1.39
C GLY A 146 -29.96 23.98 -1.74
N ASP A 147 -30.85 24.08 -0.75
CA ASP A 147 -32.18 24.67 -0.84
C ASP A 147 -32.21 26.19 -0.57
N ARG A 148 -31.04 26.79 -0.26
CA ARG A 148 -30.86 28.20 0.16
C ARG A 148 -31.32 28.50 1.58
N GLN A 149 -31.37 27.49 2.45
CA GLN A 149 -31.66 27.67 3.86
C GLN A 149 -30.44 27.35 4.73
N TRP A 150 -30.36 27.99 5.89
CA TRP A 150 -29.36 27.68 6.90
C TRP A 150 -29.78 26.42 7.66
N SER A 151 -28.84 25.49 7.86
CA SER A 151 -29.12 24.20 8.49
C SER A 151 -29.70 24.33 9.89
N GLY A 152 -30.57 23.38 10.27
CA GLY A 152 -31.25 23.38 11.56
C GLY A 152 -32.46 24.31 11.59
N ASP A 153 -33.21 24.24 12.69
CA ASP A 153 -34.37 25.10 12.89
C ASP A 153 -33.92 26.51 13.33
N GLU A 154 -34.83 27.48 13.33
CA GLU A 154 -34.52 28.84 13.75
C GLU A 154 -34.10 28.88 15.23
N PRO A 155 -32.92 29.42 15.58
CA PRO A 155 -32.44 29.44 16.96
C PRO A 155 -33.26 30.42 17.80
N ILE A 156 -33.99 29.91 18.78
CA ILE A 156 -34.72 30.71 19.77
C ILE A 156 -33.88 30.76 21.05
N CYS A 157 -33.31 31.93 21.35
CA CYS A 157 -32.58 32.17 22.58
C CYS A 157 -33.56 32.52 23.71
N THR A 158 -33.60 31.69 24.76
CA THR A 158 -34.47 31.89 25.94
C THR A 158 -33.62 32.18 27.17
N GLY A 159 -34.06 33.09 28.04
CA GLY A 159 -33.32 33.46 29.26
C GLY A 159 -33.31 32.31 30.27
N GLY A 160 -32.11 31.80 30.61
CA GLY A 160 -31.94 30.61 31.45
C GLY A 160 -30.85 30.81 32.50
N PHE A 161 -31.26 31.05 33.74
CA PHE A 161 -30.39 31.18 34.91
C PHE A 161 -30.05 29.77 35.43
N GLN A 162 -28.85 29.24 35.18
CA GLN A 162 -28.27 28.18 36.03
C GLN A 162 -26.75 28.28 36.11
N LEU A 163 -26.28 28.49 37.34
CA LEU A 163 -24.89 28.37 37.78
C LEU A 163 -24.47 26.89 37.80
N PHE A 164 -23.41 26.53 37.08
CA PHE A 164 -22.63 25.34 37.37
C PHE A 164 -21.14 25.72 37.48
N PRO A 165 -20.40 25.21 38.49
CA PRO A 165 -19.04 25.63 38.74
C PRO A 165 -18.06 24.95 37.78
N ALA A 166 -17.06 25.70 37.33
CA ALA A 166 -15.93 25.20 36.59
C ALA A 166 -15.02 24.35 37.48
N SER A 167 -14.77 23.10 37.10
CA SER A 167 -13.57 22.36 37.52
C SER A 167 -13.33 21.13 36.64
N LEU A 168 -12.39 21.29 35.69
CA LEU A 168 -11.34 20.31 35.42
C LEU A 168 -10.27 21.03 34.58
N LEU A 169 -9.14 21.33 35.22
CA LEU A 169 -7.95 21.86 34.56
C LEU A 169 -7.40 20.78 33.63
N VAL A 170 -7.82 20.83 32.36
CA VAL A 170 -7.12 20.13 31.28
C VAL A 170 -5.89 20.97 30.92
N PRO A 171 -4.69 20.39 30.81
CA PRO A 171 -3.51 21.12 30.36
C PRO A 171 -3.80 21.80 29.02
N SER A 172 -3.42 23.07 28.88
CA SER A 172 -3.59 23.85 27.66
C SER A 172 -2.79 23.21 26.54
N CYS A 173 -3.43 22.38 25.71
CA CYS A 173 -2.83 21.71 24.57
C CYS A 173 -3.54 22.13 23.27
N CYS A 174 -2.80 22.14 22.17
CA CYS A 174 -3.38 22.36 20.86
C CYS A 174 -4.07 21.06 20.37
N PRO A 175 -5.31 21.14 19.84
CA PRO A 175 -6.03 19.96 19.39
C PRO A 175 -5.39 19.35 18.15
N LEU A 176 -5.26 18.02 18.12
CA LEU A 176 -4.79 17.24 16.97
C LEU A 176 -5.96 16.42 16.40
N PRO A 177 -6.36 16.62 15.13
CA PRO A 177 -7.39 15.80 14.51
C PRO A 177 -6.95 14.32 14.41
N ASP A 178 -7.90 13.40 14.59
CA ASP A 178 -7.63 11.95 14.50
C ASP A 178 -7.04 11.53 13.15
N GLU A 179 -7.38 12.23 12.07
CA GLU A 179 -6.81 11.99 10.75
C GLU A 179 -5.29 12.24 10.72
N VAL A 180 -4.80 13.23 11.47
CA VAL A 180 -3.39 13.55 11.59
C VAL A 180 -2.68 12.51 12.46
N ILE A 181 -3.30 12.10 13.58
CA ILE A 181 -2.75 11.09 14.49
C ILE A 181 -2.63 9.72 13.81
N ASN A 182 -3.61 9.33 13.00
CA ASN A 182 -3.61 8.04 12.31
C ASN A 182 -2.70 8.00 11.07
N THR A 183 -2.41 9.15 10.47
CA THR A 183 -1.63 9.24 9.22
C THR A 183 -0.14 9.50 9.48
N PHE A 184 0.19 10.21 10.56
CA PHE A 184 1.55 10.60 10.90
C PHE A 184 2.02 9.96 12.21
N SER A 185 3.27 9.52 12.20
CA SER A 185 4.02 9.34 13.44
C SER A 185 4.45 10.71 13.94
N ILE A 186 3.92 11.12 15.09
CA ILE A 186 4.13 12.43 15.71
C ILE A 186 5.14 12.28 16.85
N GLN A 187 6.18 13.09 16.83
CA GLN A 187 7.17 13.18 17.92
C GLN A 187 7.08 14.56 18.57
N GLY A 188 7.18 14.63 19.90
CA GLY A 188 7.11 15.88 20.67
C GLY A 188 5.85 15.98 21.53
N ASP A 189 5.56 17.18 22.02
CA ASP A 189 4.42 17.47 22.90
C ASP A 189 3.52 18.57 22.31
N ALA A 190 2.21 18.42 22.47
CA ALA A 190 1.20 19.34 21.97
C ALA A 190 0.78 20.40 22.99
N THR A 191 1.49 20.51 24.12
CA THR A 191 1.29 21.58 25.11
C THR A 191 1.60 22.97 24.53
N VAL A 192 0.93 24.00 25.04
CA VAL A 192 1.27 25.40 24.73
C VAL A 192 2.75 25.65 25.00
N GLY A 193 3.47 26.19 24.01
CA GLY A 193 4.89 26.51 24.13
C GLY A 193 5.84 25.43 23.60
N THR A 194 5.34 24.28 23.16
CA THR A 194 6.16 23.18 22.60
C THR A 194 5.89 22.96 21.11
N SER A 195 6.78 22.18 20.46
CA SER A 195 6.63 21.78 19.06
C SER A 195 6.43 20.27 18.90
N ILE A 196 5.76 19.91 17.81
CA ILE A 196 5.60 18.54 17.34
C ILE A 196 6.17 18.40 15.93
N ARG A 197 6.71 17.23 15.63
CA ARG A 197 7.27 16.86 14.33
C ARG A 197 6.48 15.71 13.70
N TYR A 198 6.07 15.88 12.46
CA TYR A 198 5.34 14.88 11.68
C TYR A 198 6.28 14.01 10.85
N SER A 199 5.98 12.72 10.80
CA SER A 199 6.65 11.76 9.92
C SER A 199 5.62 10.81 9.31
N CYS A 200 5.69 10.53 8.00
CA CYS A 200 4.87 9.51 7.36
C CYS A 200 5.71 8.71 6.34
N LEU A 201 5.15 7.61 5.83
CA LEU A 201 5.84 6.70 4.89
C LEU A 201 6.01 7.29 3.47
N ALA A 202 5.33 8.40 3.17
CA ALA A 202 5.31 9.05 1.88
C ALA A 202 5.74 10.52 1.99
N ASP A 203 5.64 11.26 0.88
CA ASP A 203 6.05 12.67 0.86
C ASP A 203 5.10 13.56 1.69
N THR A 204 5.69 14.38 2.56
CA THR A 204 4.99 15.38 3.35
C THR A 204 4.88 16.69 2.59
N VAL A 205 3.66 17.16 2.35
CA VAL A 205 3.42 18.47 1.74
C VAL A 205 3.02 19.46 2.85
N GLY A 206 3.86 20.46 3.10
CA GLY A 206 3.67 21.47 4.13
C GLY A 206 4.80 21.47 5.18
N SER A 207 4.53 22.05 6.35
CA SER A 207 5.49 22.11 7.45
C SER A 207 5.57 20.77 8.18
N SER A 208 6.77 20.17 8.22
CA SER A 208 7.04 18.93 8.97
C SER A 208 7.16 19.13 10.48
N GLU A 209 7.20 20.37 10.94
CA GLU A 209 7.20 20.76 12.35
C GLU A 209 6.15 21.85 12.60
N ASN A 210 5.46 21.77 13.74
CA ASN A 210 4.44 22.73 14.14
C ASN A 210 4.58 23.11 15.61
N TYR A 211 4.24 24.36 15.92
CA TYR A 211 4.37 24.91 17.27
C TYR A 211 3.00 25.28 17.83
N CYS A 212 2.76 24.90 19.09
CA CYS A 212 1.52 25.20 19.78
C CYS A 212 1.58 26.58 20.45
N GLN A 213 0.74 27.50 19.98
CA GLN A 213 0.71 28.89 20.45
C GLN A 213 -0.15 29.06 21.72
N GLU A 214 0.05 30.16 22.45
CA GLU A 214 -0.67 30.46 23.71
C GLU A 214 -2.20 30.54 23.57
N ASN A 215 -2.69 30.87 22.37
CA ASN A 215 -4.11 30.87 22.03
C ASN A 215 -4.68 29.47 21.74
N GLN A 216 -3.92 28.40 22.04
CA GLN A 216 -4.28 26.99 21.81
C GLN A 216 -4.49 26.65 20.32
N THR A 217 -3.79 27.36 19.43
CA THR A 217 -3.79 27.07 17.99
C THR A 217 -2.40 26.72 17.49
N TRP A 218 -2.36 25.90 16.44
CA TRP A 218 -1.12 25.56 15.75
C TRP A 218 -0.65 26.73 14.88
N GLN A 219 0.66 26.99 14.90
CA GLN A 219 1.28 28.06 14.11
C GLN A 219 1.04 27.88 12.60
N TYR A 220 1.10 26.65 12.09
CA TYR A 220 0.86 26.31 10.69
C TYR A 220 -0.23 25.25 10.55
N PRO A 221 -0.94 25.19 9.42
CA PRO A 221 -1.84 24.08 9.10
C PRO A 221 -1.10 22.73 9.17
N HIS A 222 -1.80 21.67 9.55
CA HIS A 222 -1.25 20.31 9.55
C HIS A 222 -0.84 19.90 8.12
N PRO A 223 0.32 19.23 7.95
CA PRO A 223 0.78 18.80 6.64
C PRO A 223 -0.11 17.69 6.08
N ILE A 224 -0.09 17.53 4.76
CA ILE A 224 -0.80 16.44 4.07
C ILE A 224 0.23 15.37 3.70
N CYS A 225 -0.02 14.13 4.11
CA CYS A 225 0.76 12.99 3.64
C CYS A 225 0.20 12.59 2.28
N LYS A 226 0.94 12.92 1.21
CA LYS A 226 0.48 12.59 -0.15
C LYS A 226 0.63 11.10 -0.32
N LYS A 227 -0.48 10.37 -0.49
CA LYS A 227 -0.42 8.96 -0.86
C LYS A 227 0.29 8.85 -2.21
N VAL A 228 1.37 8.08 -2.21
CA VAL A 228 2.15 7.79 -3.41
C VAL A 228 1.71 6.43 -3.93
N TYR A 229 1.49 6.35 -5.23
CA TYR A 229 1.09 5.12 -5.90
C TYR A 229 2.02 4.84 -7.07
N CYS A 230 2.33 3.56 -7.28
CA CYS A 230 2.99 3.11 -8.49
C CYS A 230 1.98 2.90 -9.61
N GLN A 231 2.38 3.31 -10.81
CA GLN A 231 1.63 3.05 -12.04
C GLN A 231 1.58 1.55 -12.34
N PRO A 232 0.57 1.08 -13.10
CA PRO A 232 0.50 -0.31 -13.50
C PRO A 232 1.81 -0.78 -14.14
N PRO A 233 2.33 -1.95 -13.73
CA PRO A 233 3.57 -2.48 -14.26
C PRO A 233 3.44 -2.73 -15.76
N LYS A 234 4.51 -2.48 -16.50
CA LYS A 234 4.54 -2.80 -17.94
C LYS A 234 4.47 -4.31 -18.14
N GLU A 235 3.79 -4.70 -19.21
CA GLU A 235 3.79 -6.09 -19.67
C GLU A 235 5.18 -6.51 -20.15
N VAL A 236 5.50 -7.79 -19.99
CA VAL A 236 6.77 -8.39 -20.39
C VAL A 236 6.52 -9.31 -21.57
N GLU A 237 7.26 -9.11 -22.66
CA GLU A 237 7.20 -10.00 -23.82
C GLU A 237 7.58 -11.43 -23.43
N GLN A 238 6.83 -12.41 -23.92
CA GLN A 238 7.02 -13.82 -23.56
C GLN A 238 6.96 -14.11 -22.05
N GLY A 239 6.31 -13.23 -21.28
CA GLY A 239 6.05 -13.41 -19.85
C GLY A 239 4.64 -13.02 -19.43
N TYR A 240 4.44 -13.00 -18.13
CA TYR A 240 3.21 -12.67 -17.43
C TYR A 240 3.54 -11.86 -16.18
N VAL A 241 2.71 -10.86 -15.90
CA VAL A 241 2.70 -10.19 -14.60
C VAL A 241 1.70 -10.91 -13.72
N VAL A 242 2.16 -11.44 -12.60
CA VAL A 242 1.33 -12.08 -11.57
C VAL A 242 1.03 -11.06 -10.50
N ALA A 243 -0.07 -10.34 -10.71
CA ALA A 243 -0.61 -9.35 -9.79
C ALA A 243 -2.11 -9.22 -9.97
N VAL A 244 -2.80 -8.72 -8.93
CA VAL A 244 -4.18 -8.26 -9.06
C VAL A 244 -4.16 -6.99 -9.92
N GLN A 245 -4.80 -7.03 -11.11
CA GLN A 245 -4.88 -5.85 -11.97
C GLN A 245 -5.60 -4.71 -11.25
N LYS A 246 -4.86 -3.63 -11.01
CA LYS A 246 -5.33 -2.39 -10.42
C LYS A 246 -4.85 -1.21 -11.26
N THR A 247 -5.56 -0.10 -11.18
CA THR A 247 -5.15 1.17 -11.80
C THR A 247 -3.97 1.82 -11.05
N GLU A 248 -3.83 1.53 -9.75
CA GLU A 248 -2.83 2.13 -8.86
C GLU A 248 -2.41 1.11 -7.78
N TYR A 249 -1.12 1.11 -7.42
CA TYR A 249 -0.53 0.22 -6.40
C TYR A 249 0.06 1.03 -5.25
N GLU A 250 -0.28 0.66 -4.01
CA GLU A 250 0.22 1.33 -2.79
C GLU A 250 1.70 1.01 -2.54
N VAL A 251 2.40 1.91 -1.83
CA VAL A 251 3.79 1.69 -1.38
C VAL A 251 3.88 0.39 -0.57
N GLY A 252 4.90 -0.42 -0.86
CA GLY A 252 5.08 -1.75 -0.27
C GLY A 252 4.32 -2.88 -0.97
N PHE A 253 3.48 -2.58 -1.97
CA PHE A 253 2.83 -3.62 -2.76
C PHE A 253 3.85 -4.36 -3.63
N GLU A 254 3.80 -5.69 -3.62
CA GLU A 254 4.70 -6.56 -4.37
C GLU A 254 3.98 -7.19 -5.56
N ILE A 255 4.69 -7.30 -6.68
CA ILE A 255 4.25 -8.01 -7.87
C ILE A 255 5.33 -8.99 -8.32
N HIS A 256 4.92 -10.07 -8.98
CA HIS A 256 5.84 -11.07 -9.50
C HIS A 256 5.77 -11.15 -11.03
N TYR A 257 6.91 -11.40 -11.65
CA TYR A 257 7.01 -11.70 -13.07
C TYR A 257 7.29 -13.19 -13.27
N LEU A 258 6.62 -13.78 -14.27
CA LEU A 258 6.84 -15.15 -14.69
C LEU A 258 7.07 -15.19 -16.19
N CYS A 259 8.01 -16.00 -16.65
CA CYS A 259 8.20 -16.24 -18.08
C CYS A 259 7.33 -17.40 -18.59
N LYS A 260 6.99 -17.35 -19.88
CA LYS A 260 6.33 -18.46 -20.57
C LYS A 260 7.23 -19.70 -20.60
N LYS A 261 6.63 -20.85 -20.87
CA LYS A 261 7.35 -22.11 -21.03
C LYS A 261 8.54 -21.93 -22.01
N ASN A 262 9.70 -22.44 -21.62
CA ASN A 262 10.98 -22.39 -22.36
C ASN A 262 11.69 -21.03 -22.42
N PHE A 263 11.21 -20.03 -21.69
CA PHE A 263 11.91 -18.76 -21.47
C PHE A 263 12.43 -18.68 -20.05
N LEU A 264 13.54 -17.96 -19.86
CA LEU A 264 14.17 -17.71 -18.58
C LEU A 264 14.09 -16.25 -18.22
N LEU A 265 13.86 -15.99 -16.94
CA LEU A 265 13.78 -14.64 -16.41
C LEU A 265 15.20 -14.05 -16.27
N ASP A 266 15.44 -12.97 -16.99
CA ASP A 266 16.65 -12.17 -16.96
C ASP A 266 16.32 -10.84 -16.27
N GLY A 267 16.59 -10.80 -14.96
CA GLY A 267 16.26 -9.68 -14.07
C GLY A 267 15.52 -10.11 -12.79
N PRO A 268 14.98 -9.16 -12.02
CA PRO A 268 14.32 -9.42 -10.76
C PRO A 268 12.94 -10.08 -10.96
N GLN A 269 12.70 -11.17 -10.25
CA GLN A 269 11.40 -11.87 -10.26
C GLN A 269 10.31 -11.10 -9.52
N THR A 270 10.68 -10.35 -8.48
CA THR A 270 9.76 -9.59 -7.65
C THR A 270 10.17 -8.12 -7.66
N VAL A 271 9.19 -7.24 -7.82
CA VAL A 271 9.41 -5.80 -7.66
C VAL A 271 8.36 -5.22 -6.70
N THR A 272 8.77 -4.19 -5.96
CA THR A 272 7.99 -3.59 -4.88
C THR A 272 7.76 -2.12 -5.19
N CYS A 273 6.56 -1.61 -4.91
CA CYS A 273 6.28 -0.19 -5.06
C CYS A 273 7.01 0.63 -3.99
N LEU A 274 7.86 1.56 -4.40
CA LEU A 274 8.65 2.41 -3.52
C LEU A 274 7.90 3.70 -3.14
N SER A 275 8.35 4.35 -2.05
CA SER A 275 7.77 5.62 -1.57
C SER A 275 7.91 6.79 -2.53
N ASN A 276 8.76 6.68 -3.56
CA ASN A 276 8.90 7.66 -4.64
C ASN A 276 7.94 7.44 -5.82
N GLY A 277 7.06 6.43 -5.76
CA GLY A 277 6.06 6.12 -6.79
C GLY A 277 6.60 5.35 -7.99
N SER A 278 7.83 4.85 -7.89
CA SER A 278 8.43 3.93 -8.86
C SER A 278 8.49 2.49 -8.32
N TRP A 279 8.53 1.53 -9.23
CA TRP A 279 8.87 0.15 -8.90
C TRP A 279 10.35 0.03 -8.55
N SER A 280 10.70 -0.87 -7.61
CA SER A 280 12.06 -1.08 -7.13
C SER A 280 13.08 -1.44 -8.21
N ALA A 281 12.61 -1.99 -9.32
CA ALA A 281 13.41 -2.29 -10.50
C ALA A 281 12.57 -2.19 -11.78
N PRO A 282 13.21 -2.00 -12.96
CA PRO A 282 12.52 -2.08 -14.23
C PRO A 282 11.97 -3.50 -14.50
N PRO A 283 11.01 -3.65 -15.43
CA PRO A 283 10.50 -4.96 -15.83
C PRO A 283 11.64 -5.87 -16.32
N PRO A 284 11.66 -7.16 -15.91
CA PRO A 284 12.65 -8.12 -16.37
C PRO A 284 12.40 -8.52 -17.82
N TYR A 285 13.40 -9.17 -18.43
CA TYR A 285 13.28 -9.76 -19.76
C TYR A 285 13.03 -11.27 -19.66
N CYS A 286 12.22 -11.82 -20.56
CA CYS A 286 12.11 -13.26 -20.73
C CYS A 286 12.93 -13.68 -21.94
N ARG A 287 14.04 -14.39 -21.70
CA ARG A 287 15.04 -14.75 -22.70
C ARG A 287 14.91 -16.20 -23.11
N ALA A 288 15.02 -16.48 -24.41
CA ALA A 288 14.91 -17.84 -24.92
C ALA A 288 16.16 -18.69 -24.59
N ARG A 289 15.95 -19.99 -24.36
CA ARG A 289 17.03 -21.00 -24.31
C ARG A 289 17.64 -21.19 -25.70
N CYS A 290 18.93 -21.52 -25.77
CA CYS A 290 19.62 -21.72 -27.04
C CYS A 290 19.82 -23.20 -27.35
N LEU A 291 19.59 -23.60 -28.60
CA LEU A 291 20.00 -24.89 -29.12
C LEU A 291 21.53 -24.93 -29.22
N ILE A 292 22.15 -26.05 -28.83
CA ILE A 292 23.59 -26.27 -29.02
C ILE A 292 23.83 -26.69 -30.48
N PRO A 293 24.56 -25.90 -31.29
CA PRO A 293 24.74 -26.19 -32.72
C PRO A 293 25.69 -27.36 -33.03
N ALA A 294 26.39 -27.91 -32.04
CA ALA A 294 27.45 -28.91 -32.20
C ALA A 294 26.95 -30.38 -32.26
N GLU A 295 26.11 -30.72 -33.23
CA GLU A 295 25.41 -32.04 -33.26
C GLU A 295 26.33 -33.27 -33.15
N ARG A 296 27.55 -33.21 -33.71
CA ARG A 296 28.50 -34.35 -33.80
C ARG A 296 29.83 -34.07 -33.12
N SER A 297 29.89 -33.09 -32.22
CA SER A 297 31.06 -32.83 -31.39
C SER A 297 30.65 -32.68 -29.93
N ARG A 298 31.49 -33.14 -29.00
CA ARG A 298 31.28 -32.80 -27.59
C ARG A 298 31.54 -31.32 -27.35
N VAL A 299 30.85 -30.78 -26.36
CA VAL A 299 31.04 -29.42 -25.84
C VAL A 299 31.30 -29.49 -24.34
N VAL A 300 31.85 -28.44 -23.76
CA VAL A 300 31.98 -28.32 -22.30
C VAL A 300 30.94 -27.33 -21.79
N ILE A 301 30.09 -27.79 -20.88
CA ILE A 301 29.02 -27.01 -20.23
C ILE A 301 29.17 -27.20 -18.72
N GLY A 302 29.24 -26.11 -17.95
CA GLY A 302 29.51 -26.18 -16.51
C GLY A 302 30.80 -26.95 -16.17
N GLY A 303 31.83 -26.87 -17.01
CA GLY A 303 33.10 -27.59 -16.84
C GLY A 303 33.07 -29.09 -17.18
N VAL A 304 31.93 -29.64 -17.59
CA VAL A 304 31.77 -31.06 -17.93
C VAL A 304 31.67 -31.25 -19.44
N LYS A 305 32.51 -32.13 -19.99
CA LYS A 305 32.47 -32.53 -21.40
C LYS A 305 31.27 -33.43 -21.67
N ARG A 306 30.31 -32.97 -22.47
CA ARG A 306 29.04 -33.67 -22.76
C ARG A 306 28.75 -33.71 -24.27
N TRP A 307 27.97 -34.69 -24.70
CA TRP A 307 27.33 -34.63 -26.01
C TRP A 307 26.08 -33.74 -25.94
N PRO A 308 25.77 -32.96 -26.98
CA PRO A 308 24.55 -32.13 -26.98
C PRO A 308 23.26 -32.92 -26.81
N PHE A 309 23.16 -34.14 -27.34
CA PHE A 309 21.98 -34.99 -27.15
C PHE A 309 21.82 -35.54 -25.73
N ASP A 310 22.88 -35.54 -24.91
CA ASP A 310 22.81 -35.89 -23.48
C ASP A 310 22.31 -34.71 -22.63
N VAL A 311 22.24 -33.51 -23.21
CA VAL A 311 21.67 -32.32 -22.56
C VAL A 311 20.17 -32.32 -22.78
N THR A 312 19.40 -31.95 -21.75
CA THR A 312 17.93 -31.87 -21.84
C THR A 312 17.49 -31.00 -23.02
N ASP A 313 16.79 -31.61 -23.97
CA ASP A 313 16.32 -31.03 -25.23
C ASP A 313 17.44 -30.47 -26.14
N GLY A 314 18.72 -30.79 -25.88
CA GLY A 314 19.86 -30.21 -26.59
C GLY A 314 20.02 -28.70 -26.39
N MET A 315 19.45 -28.15 -25.31
CA MET A 315 19.35 -26.71 -25.09
C MET A 315 19.99 -26.25 -23.78
N VAL A 316 20.69 -25.12 -23.86
CA VAL A 316 21.28 -24.44 -22.70
C VAL A 316 20.45 -23.22 -22.28
N PRO A 317 20.45 -22.88 -20.98
CA PRO A 317 19.80 -21.67 -20.49
C PRO A 317 20.47 -20.40 -21.04
N HIS A 318 19.71 -19.30 -21.09
CA HIS A 318 20.27 -17.99 -21.38
C HIS A 318 21.36 -17.63 -20.37
N GLY A 319 22.47 -17.05 -20.84
CA GLY A 319 23.64 -16.71 -20.03
C GLY A 319 24.62 -17.87 -19.83
N GLU A 320 24.28 -19.09 -20.23
CA GLU A 320 25.19 -20.23 -20.13
C GLU A 320 26.34 -20.10 -21.14
N ASN A 321 27.57 -20.32 -20.66
CA ASN A 321 28.76 -20.40 -21.48
C ASN A 321 29.00 -21.84 -21.95
N VAL A 322 29.00 -22.02 -23.27
CA VAL A 322 29.30 -23.30 -23.92
C VAL A 322 30.68 -23.21 -24.56
N MET A 323 31.58 -24.13 -24.21
CA MET A 323 32.89 -24.20 -24.83
C MET A 323 32.91 -25.20 -25.97
N PHE A 324 33.32 -24.73 -27.14
CA PHE A 324 33.47 -25.51 -28.35
C PHE A 324 34.94 -25.89 -28.55
N TYR A 325 35.18 -27.08 -29.09
CA TYR A 325 36.52 -27.54 -29.40
C TYR A 325 36.95 -27.08 -30.79
N CYS A 326 38.07 -26.36 -30.84
CA CYS A 326 38.71 -25.85 -32.05
C CYS A 326 40.05 -26.54 -32.26
N LYS A 327 40.39 -26.81 -33.52
CA LYS A 327 41.66 -27.46 -33.87
C LYS A 327 42.72 -26.41 -34.12
N HIS A 328 43.94 -26.63 -33.62
CA HIS A 328 45.06 -25.75 -33.93
C HIS A 328 45.40 -25.83 -35.44
N PRO A 329 45.67 -24.69 -36.12
CA PRO A 329 45.89 -24.66 -37.57
C PRO A 329 47.12 -25.45 -38.01
N HIS A 330 48.17 -25.52 -37.18
CA HIS A 330 49.46 -26.14 -37.54
C HIS A 330 49.83 -27.38 -36.71
N LYS A 331 49.16 -27.62 -35.58
CA LYS A 331 49.51 -28.67 -34.62
C LYS A 331 48.37 -29.66 -34.51
N GLN A 332 48.68 -30.92 -34.21
CA GLN A 332 47.66 -31.96 -34.00
C GLN A 332 47.11 -31.93 -32.57
N CYS A 333 46.58 -30.77 -32.16
CA CYS A 333 45.99 -30.57 -30.84
C CYS A 333 44.72 -29.71 -30.94
N GLY A 334 43.89 -29.78 -29.90
CA GLY A 334 42.66 -29.00 -29.77
C GLY A 334 42.75 -27.96 -28.65
N PHE A 335 41.99 -26.88 -28.77
CA PHE A 335 41.77 -25.89 -27.70
C PHE A 335 40.28 -25.56 -27.62
N THR A 336 39.86 -24.91 -26.54
CA THR A 336 38.44 -24.57 -26.34
C THR A 336 38.18 -23.09 -26.52
N ALA A 337 37.12 -22.74 -27.25
CA ALA A 337 36.63 -21.38 -27.40
C ALA A 337 35.20 -21.28 -26.83
N ALA A 338 34.99 -20.34 -25.92
CA ALA A 338 33.70 -20.14 -25.25
C ALA A 338 32.76 -19.25 -26.07
N GLN A 339 31.48 -19.58 -26.06
CA GLN A 339 30.40 -18.75 -26.58
C GLN A 339 29.20 -18.79 -25.63
N ALA A 340 28.56 -17.64 -25.43
CA ALA A 340 27.45 -17.50 -24.51
C ALA A 340 26.11 -17.62 -25.24
N CYS A 341 25.13 -18.28 -24.61
CA CYS A 341 23.76 -18.27 -25.09
C CYS A 341 23.11 -16.91 -24.84
N PHE A 342 22.77 -16.18 -25.91
CA PHE A 342 22.07 -14.91 -25.83
C PHE A 342 20.71 -14.98 -26.54
N ASP A 343 19.64 -15.00 -25.76
CA ASP A 343 18.25 -14.89 -26.24
C ASP A 343 17.91 -15.81 -27.43
N GLY A 344 18.06 -17.12 -27.22
CA GLY A 344 17.81 -18.14 -28.24
C GLY A 344 18.91 -18.28 -29.30
N LYS A 345 19.93 -17.42 -29.28
CA LYS A 345 21.06 -17.47 -30.21
C LYS A 345 22.34 -17.89 -29.50
N LEU A 346 22.87 -19.04 -29.91
CA LEU A 346 24.21 -19.49 -29.55
C LEU A 346 24.99 -19.72 -30.85
N GLN A 347 25.84 -18.78 -31.20
CA GLN A 347 26.67 -18.88 -32.39
C GLN A 347 27.97 -19.61 -32.04
N PRO A 348 28.36 -20.65 -32.77
CA PRO A 348 29.64 -21.29 -32.56
C PRO A 348 30.78 -20.34 -32.95
N PRO A 349 31.96 -20.45 -32.32
CA PRO A 349 33.10 -19.61 -32.66
C PRO A 349 33.58 -19.92 -34.09
N ALA A 350 34.21 -18.96 -34.76
CA ALA A 350 34.66 -19.10 -36.15
C ALA A 350 35.63 -20.29 -36.38
N CYS A 351 36.36 -20.70 -35.34
CA CYS A 351 37.27 -21.84 -35.39
C CYS A 351 36.57 -23.21 -35.28
N TYR A 352 35.29 -23.23 -34.89
CA TYR A 352 34.52 -24.45 -34.76
C TYR A 352 34.10 -24.96 -36.14
N LEU A 353 34.43 -26.21 -36.42
CA LEU A 353 34.02 -26.91 -37.64
C LEU A 353 33.23 -28.15 -37.25
N GLU A 354 31.96 -28.19 -37.65
CA GLU A 354 31.08 -29.32 -37.41
C GLU A 354 31.63 -30.58 -38.10
N PRO A 355 31.88 -31.69 -37.36
CA PRO A 355 32.32 -32.92 -37.97
C PRO A 355 31.31 -33.46 -38.98
N THR A 356 31.82 -33.92 -40.12
CA THR A 356 31.00 -34.65 -41.09
C THR A 356 30.50 -35.95 -40.46
N TRP A 357 29.40 -36.47 -41.00
CA TRP A 357 28.86 -37.76 -40.56
C TRP A 357 29.88 -38.90 -40.65
N PHE A 358 30.71 -38.93 -41.71
CA PHE A 358 31.76 -39.94 -41.88
C PHE A 358 32.86 -39.83 -40.82
N GLN A 359 33.32 -38.61 -40.52
CA GLN A 359 34.31 -38.39 -39.45
C GLN A 359 33.77 -38.87 -38.10
N TYR A 360 32.53 -38.50 -37.77
CA TYR A 360 31.87 -38.91 -36.53
C TYR A 360 31.67 -40.43 -36.43
N LYS A 361 31.22 -41.08 -37.52
CA LYS A 361 30.90 -42.52 -37.50
C LYS A 361 32.10 -43.44 -37.62
N LEU A 362 33.06 -43.11 -38.48
CA LEU A 362 34.19 -44.00 -38.78
C LEU A 362 35.41 -43.70 -37.91
N PHE A 363 35.56 -42.45 -37.44
CA PHE A 363 36.74 -42.01 -36.69
C PHE A 363 36.39 -41.20 -35.43
N PRO A 364 35.55 -41.72 -34.52
CA PRO A 364 35.08 -40.98 -33.34
C PRO A 364 36.22 -40.52 -32.41
N HIS A 365 37.29 -41.29 -32.29
CA HIS A 365 38.47 -40.94 -31.48
C HIS A 365 39.37 -39.87 -32.09
N ARG A 366 39.10 -39.44 -33.34
CA ARG A 366 39.86 -38.40 -34.04
C ARG A 366 39.12 -37.06 -34.12
N LEU A 367 37.95 -36.95 -33.50
CA LEU A 367 37.23 -35.69 -33.41
C LEU A 367 38.06 -34.69 -32.60
N VAL A 368 37.96 -33.40 -32.93
CA VAL A 368 38.70 -32.33 -32.25
C VAL A 368 38.37 -32.29 -30.75
N SER A 369 37.16 -32.69 -30.39
CA SER A 369 36.76 -32.84 -29.00
C SER A 369 37.44 -34.01 -28.29
N GLU A 370 37.99 -35.01 -28.98
CA GLU A 370 38.59 -36.23 -28.41
C GLU A 370 40.13 -36.29 -28.51
N ILE A 371 40.77 -35.37 -29.24
CA ILE A 371 42.24 -35.28 -29.32
C ILE A 371 42.85 -34.55 -28.11
N GLU A 372 44.17 -34.62 -27.97
CA GLU A 372 44.91 -33.95 -26.90
C GLU A 372 44.81 -32.42 -26.97
N ALA A 373 44.79 -31.79 -25.80
CA ALA A 373 44.76 -30.34 -25.68
C ALA A 373 46.12 -29.73 -26.09
N CYS A 374 46.11 -28.54 -26.68
CA CYS A 374 47.34 -27.80 -26.96
C CYS A 374 48.02 -27.35 -25.66
N GLU A 375 49.36 -27.25 -25.67
CA GLU A 375 50.11 -26.70 -24.54
C GLU A 375 49.83 -25.19 -24.39
N SER A 376 50.00 -24.66 -23.18
CA SER A 376 49.61 -23.28 -22.84
C SER A 376 50.30 -22.18 -23.66
N GLY A 377 51.42 -22.47 -24.32
CA GLY A 377 52.12 -21.53 -25.22
C GLY A 377 51.72 -21.62 -26.69
N ASP A 378 50.79 -22.52 -27.05
CA ASP A 378 50.40 -22.82 -28.44
C ASP A 378 49.07 -22.18 -28.86
N VAL A 379 48.45 -21.40 -27.97
CA VAL A 379 47.09 -20.86 -28.16
C VAL A 379 47.09 -19.34 -28.36
N GLU A 380 48.28 -18.70 -28.37
CA GLU A 380 48.48 -17.26 -28.64
C GLU A 380 48.49 -16.90 -30.13
#